data_AF-A0A7C4SNY1-F1
#
_entry.id   AF-A0A7C4SNY1-F1
#
_cell.length_a   1.000
_cell.length_b   1.000
_cell.length_c   1.000
_cell.angle_alpha   90.00
_cell.angle_beta   90.00
_cell.angle_gamma   90.00
#
_symmetry.space_group_name_H-M   'P 1'
#
loop_
_entity.id
_entity.type
_entity.pdbx_description
1 polymer ?
#
loop_
_entity_poly.entity_id
_entity_poly.type
_entity_poly.pdbx_seq_one_letter_code
_entity_poly.pdbx_strand_id
1 'polypeptide(L)' 'MIPGHKGYVKTSIIYVTYDEVVANNLREEISARYKVLTFSKSRVVNGLYFIEIEGNFKDEVEKLIDGRAIWYKVNVLEFK' A
#
# COMPACT_ATOMS: atom_id res chain seq x y z
N MET A 1 -22.51 -24.01 12.11
CA MET A 1 -21.17 -23.39 12.28
C MET A 1 -20.21 -24.14 11.38
N ILE A 2 -19.71 -23.52 10.31
CA ILE A 2 -18.68 -24.10 9.44
C ILE A 2 -17.33 -23.62 9.98
N PRO A 3 -16.41 -24.51 10.40
CA PRO A 3 -15.09 -24.11 10.87
C PRO A 3 -14.24 -23.67 9.68
N GLY A 4 -13.71 -22.44 9.70
CA GLY A 4 -12.52 -22.12 8.88
C GLY A 4 -12.62 -21.02 7.81
N HIS A 5 -13.50 -20.02 7.90
CA HIS A 5 -13.33 -18.80 7.09
C HIS A 5 -12.48 -17.81 7.87
N LYS A 6 -11.15 -17.96 7.79
CA LYS A 6 -10.22 -16.95 8.29
C LYS A 6 -10.24 -15.82 7.29
N GLY A 7 -11.09 -14.82 7.51
CA GLY A 7 -11.25 -13.68 6.62
C GLY A 7 -9.89 -13.06 6.31
N TYR A 8 -9.62 -12.82 5.03
CA TYR A 8 -8.36 -12.23 4.57
C TYR A 8 -8.55 -10.73 4.41
N VAL A 9 -7.70 -9.94 5.06
CA VAL A 9 -7.75 -8.49 4.96
C VAL A 9 -6.45 -8.00 4.35
N LYS A 10 -6.54 -7.15 3.33
CA LYS A 10 -5.37 -6.46 2.76
C LYS A 10 -5.63 -4.97 2.61
N THR A 11 -4.57 -4.19 2.74
CA THR A 11 -4.56 -2.76 2.44
C THR A 11 -3.83 -2.56 1.12
N SER A 12 -4.52 -1.99 0.13
CA SER A 12 -3.99 -1.66 -1.19
C SER A 12 -3.70 -0.16 -1.25
N ILE A 13 -2.46 0.16 -1.61
CA ILE A 13 -1.90 1.50 -1.59
C ILE A 13 -1.53 1.85 -3.03
N ILE A 14 -2.06 2.96 -3.53
CA ILE A 14 -1.68 3.54 -4.81
C ILE A 14 -1.17 4.95 -4.51
N TYR A 15 0.02 5.30 -5.01
CA TYR A 15 0.55 6.65 -4.85
C TYR A 15 1.30 7.12 -6.09
N VAL A 16 1.35 8.44 -6.27
CA VAL A 16 2.04 9.10 -7.36
C VAL A 16 3.15 10.00 -6.81
N THR A 17 4.37 9.78 -7.30
CA THR A 17 5.51 10.68 -7.11
C THR A 17 6.45 10.59 -8.31
N TYR A 18 7.00 11.73 -8.74
CA TYR A 18 8.02 11.78 -9.78
C TYR A 18 9.44 11.74 -9.20
N ASP A 19 9.56 11.76 -7.88
CA ASP A 19 10.82 11.60 -7.17
C ASP A 19 11.02 10.12 -6.79
N GLU A 20 11.94 9.45 -7.47
CA GLU A 20 12.28 8.04 -7.22
C GLU A 20 12.85 7.82 -5.81
N VAL A 21 13.50 8.83 -5.22
CA VAL A 21 14.02 8.76 -3.84
C VAL A 21 12.86 8.69 -2.86
N VAL A 22 11.84 9.53 -3.06
CA VAL A 22 10.61 9.48 -2.26
C VAL A 22 9.90 8.13 -2.40
N ALA A 23 9.80 7.61 -3.63
CA ALA A 23 9.17 6.30 -3.88
C ALA A 23 9.91 5.16 -3.18
N ASN A 24 11.24 5.13 -3.28
CA ASN A 24 12.06 4.10 -2.63
C ASN A 24 11.97 4.19 -1.11
N ASN A 25 12.06 5.39 -0.53
CA ASN A 25 11.93 5.59 0.91
C ASN A 25 10.56 5.13 1.43
N LEU A 26 9.47 5.49 0.74
CA LEU A 26 8.12 5.03 1.09
C LEU A 26 8.01 3.50 1.03
N ARG A 27 8.56 2.87 0.00
CA ARG A 27 8.60 1.41 -0.11
C ARG A 27 9.36 0.79 1.05
N GLU A 28 10.55 1.29 1.39
CA GLU A 28 11.38 0.74 2.45
C GLU A 28 10.71 0.88 3.82
N GLU A 29 10.15 2.06 4.12
CA GLU A 29 9.42 2.32 5.36
C GLU A 29 8.19 1.42 5.51
N ILE A 30 7.43 1.23 4.41
CA ILE A 30 6.28 0.31 4.40
C ILE A 30 6.74 -1.13 4.61
N SER A 31 7.80 -1.56 3.92
CA SER A 31 8.33 -2.93 4.01
C SER A 31 8.95 -3.25 5.36
N ALA A 32 9.45 -2.25 6.08
CA ALA A 32 10.00 -2.41 7.42
C ALA A 32 8.90 -2.58 8.49
N ARG A 33 7.71 -2.03 8.27
CA ARG A 33 6.61 -2.01 9.25
C ARG A 33 5.56 -3.08 9.00
N TYR A 34 5.34 -3.43 7.74
CA TYR A 34 4.22 -4.27 7.33
C TYR A 34 4.68 -5.43 6.45
N LYS A 35 3.91 -6.51 6.47
CA LYS A 35 4.14 -7.63 5.55
C LYS A 35 3.63 -7.25 4.15
N VAL A 36 4.56 -6.91 3.28
CA VAL A 36 4.29 -6.60 1.87
C VAL A 36 3.96 -7.88 1.10
N LEU A 37 2.83 -7.84 0.39
CA LEU A 37 2.35 -8.90 -0.50
C LEU A 37 2.83 -8.65 -1.92
N THR A 38 2.70 -7.41 -2.38
CA THR A 38 3.01 -6.98 -3.75
C THR A 38 3.61 -5.58 -3.73
N PHE A 39 4.61 -5.34 -4.57
CA PHE A 39 5.08 -4.01 -4.93
C PHE A 39 5.24 -3.93 -6.45
N SER A 40 4.73 -2.89 -7.08
CA SER A 40 4.97 -2.63 -8.50
C SER A 40 4.97 -1.14 -8.85
N LYS A 41 5.73 -0.81 -9.90
CA LYS A 41 5.68 0.48 -10.57
C LYS A 41 4.91 0.31 -11.88
N SER A 42 4.03 1.24 -12.20
CA SER A 42 3.29 1.22 -13.45
C SER A 42 4.25 1.32 -14.64
N ARG A 43 3.99 0.51 -15.68
CA ARG A 43 4.73 0.55 -16.95
C ARG A 43 4.18 1.60 -17.92
N VAL A 44 2.96 2.10 -17.67
CA VAL A 44 2.23 3.00 -18.57
C VAL A 44 2.20 4.42 -18.03
N VAL A 45 1.98 4.57 -16.71
CA VAL A 45 1.90 5.87 -16.04
C VAL A 45 3.17 6.08 -15.25
N ASN A 46 4.03 6.99 -15.70
CA ASN A 46 5.27 7.27 -14.98
C ASN A 46 4.97 7.83 -13.58
N GLY A 47 5.77 7.44 -12.59
CA GLY A 47 5.62 7.87 -11.20
C GLY A 47 4.43 7.26 -10.44
N LEU A 48 3.68 6.32 -11.03
CA LEU A 48 2.59 5.62 -10.35
C LEU A 48 3.10 4.31 -9.73
N TYR A 49 2.89 4.16 -8.42
CA TYR A 49 3.34 3.03 -7.63
C TYR A 49 2.17 2.34 -6.95
N PHE A 50 2.31 1.02 -6.76
CA PHE A 50 1.33 0.16 -6.15
C PHE A 50 1.98 -0.74 -5.10
N ILE A 51 1.39 -0.79 -3.90
CA ILE A 51 1.83 -1.65 -2.81
C ILE A 51 0.61 -2.32 -2.18
N GLU A 52 0.71 -3.62 -1.91
CA GLU A 52 -0.27 -4.35 -1.12
C GLU A 52 0.39 -4.87 0.14
N ILE A 53 -0.28 -4.69 1.28
CA ILE A 53 0.15 -5.20 2.58
C ILE A 53 -0.96 -6.03 3.23
N GLU A 54 -0.56 -7.07 3.97
CA GLU A 54 -1.49 -7.89 4.75
C GLU A 54 -1.99 -7.11 5.97
N GLY A 55 -3.31 -7.09 6.20
CA GLY A 55 -3.95 -6.39 7.33
C GLY A 55 -4.70 -5.11 6.94
N ASN A 56 -5.38 -4.52 7.93
CA ASN A 56 -6.03 -3.20 7.83
C ASN A 56 -5.16 -2.16 8.52
N PHE A 57 -4.50 -1.31 7.72
CA PHE A 57 -3.61 -0.24 8.20
C PHE A 57 -3.88 1.06 7.45
N LYS A 58 -5.15 1.30 7.10
CA LYS A 58 -5.52 2.44 6.25
C LYS A 58 -5.03 3.76 6.85
N ASP A 59 -5.40 4.03 8.10
CA ASP A 59 -5.15 5.31 8.74
C ASP A 59 -3.64 5.56 8.98
N GLU A 60 -2.88 4.51 9.31
CA GLU A 60 -1.43 4.60 9.52
C GLU A 60 -0.69 4.83 8.20
N VAL A 61 -1.13 4.17 7.13
CA VAL A 61 -0.55 4.33 5.80
C VAL A 61 -0.90 5.70 5.21
N GLU A 62 -2.13 6.17 5.36
CA GLU A 62 -2.52 7.51 4.89
C GLU A 62 -1.65 8.57 5.56
N LYS A 63 -1.46 8.52 6.88
CA LYS A 63 -0.54 9.41 7.61
C LYS A 63 0.91 9.32 7.15
N LEU A 64 1.37 8.12 6.77
CA LEU A 64 2.75 7.90 6.32
C LEU A 64 3.01 8.54 4.94
N ILE A 65 2.01 8.56 4.06
CA ILE A 65 2.12 9.04 2.68
C ILE A 65 1.76 10.52 2.55
N ASP A 66 0.96 11.03 3.48
CA ASP A 66 0.48 12.41 3.45
C ASP A 66 1.63 13.43 3.39
N GLY A 67 1.53 14.39 2.48
CA GLY A 67 2.56 15.39 2.22
C GLY A 67 3.83 14.87 1.51
N ARG A 68 3.96 13.57 1.24
CA ARG A 68 5.11 12.99 0.52
C ARG A 68 4.78 12.63 -0.93
N ALA A 69 3.58 12.14 -1.18
CA ALA A 69 3.09 11.87 -2.53
C ALA A 69 2.28 13.04 -3.09
N ILE A 70 2.32 13.23 -4.41
CA ILE A 70 1.50 14.23 -5.12
C ILE A 70 0.03 13.85 -5.03
N TRP A 71 -0.24 12.55 -5.10
CA TRP A 71 -1.58 11.98 -4.99
C TRP A 71 -1.47 10.56 -4.44
N TYR A 72 -2.47 10.13 -3.67
CA TYR A 72 -2.56 8.76 -3.20
C TYR A 72 -4.00 8.30 -3.00
N LYS A 73 -4.17 6.99 -2.92
CA LYS A 73 -5.41 6.32 -2.53
C LYS A 73 -5.08 5.06 -1.74
N VAL A 74 -5.71 4.90 -0.59
CA VAL A 74 -5.58 3.71 0.26
C VAL A 74 -6.94 3.04 0.38
N ASN A 75 -7.02 1.75 0.07
CA ASN A 75 -8.24 0.95 0.16
C ASN A 75 -8.00 -0.27 1.03
N VAL A 76 -9.03 -0.66 1.80
CA VAL A 76 -9.04 -1.92 2.55
C VAL A 76 -9.95 -2.89 1.82
N LEU A 77 -9.46 -4.10 1.60
CA LEU A 77 -10.19 -5.19 0.98
C LEU A 77 -10.33 -6.32 1.99
N GLU A 78 -11.56 -6.60 2.41
CA GLU A 78 -11.91 -7.69 3.30
C GLU A 78 -12.62 -8.80 2.53
N PHE A 79 -12.05 -10.00 2.58
CA PHE A 79 -12.62 -11.20 1.97
C PHE A 79 -13.23 -12.05 3.09
N LYS A 80 -14.54 -12.32 2.96
CA LYS A 80 -15.33 -13.12 3.90
C LYS A 80 -15.42 -14.57 3.45
#